data_AF-A0A1H1JIA7-F1
#
_entry.id   AF-A0A1H1JIA7-F1
#
_cell.length_a   1.000
_cell.length_b   1.000
_cell.length_c   1.000
_cell.angle_alpha   90.00
_cell.angle_beta   90.00
_cell.angle_gamma   90.00
#
_symmetry.space_group_name_H-M   'P 1'
#
loop_
_entity.id
_entity.type
_entity.pdbx_description
1 polymer ?
#
loop_
_entity_poly.entity_id
_entity_poly.type
_entity_poly.pdbx_seq_one_letter_code
_entity_poly.pdbx_strand_id
1 'polypeptide(L)'
;MTTPIHDRFTPLQRALHWIMAVCILAMLFIGVGMVSTVRPDYLSLVSIHKPLGIVILVLALIRLVVRLTRGAPPLPASMPAPMKLAAYLSHLAFYALMIALPLLGWGMLSAADYPVVVFGVHLPAILPHSNSLHTLLWNAHRTLALCFFALIVLHLAAALLHALVRRDGVFQAMSPWR
;
A
#
# COMPACT_ATOMS: atom_id res chain seq x y z
N MET A 1 24.20 -17.04 -25.30
CA MET A 1 23.51 -15.77 -24.96
C MET A 1 23.28 -15.75 -23.46
N THR A 2 24.19 -15.14 -22.70
CA THR A 2 23.98 -14.90 -21.26
C THR A 2 23.04 -13.71 -21.14
N THR A 3 21.81 -13.92 -20.70
CA THR A 3 20.94 -12.83 -20.27
C THR A 3 21.70 -11.99 -19.24
N PRO A 4 21.83 -10.66 -19.43
CA PRO A 4 22.43 -9.84 -18.39
C PRO A 4 21.61 -10.05 -17.12
N ILE A 5 22.28 -10.41 -16.02
CA ILE A 5 21.63 -10.52 -14.73
C ILE A 5 21.12 -9.12 -14.41
N HIS A 6 19.82 -8.88 -14.60
CA HIS A 6 19.21 -7.72 -13.96
C HIS A 6 19.33 -7.96 -12.46
N ASP A 7 20.06 -7.07 -11.78
CA ASP A 7 20.21 -7.12 -10.34
C ASP A 7 18.80 -7.23 -9.73
N ARG A 8 18.57 -8.31 -9.00
CA ARG A 8 17.30 -8.49 -8.29
C ARG A 8 17.28 -7.56 -7.09
N PHE A 9 16.08 -7.21 -6.63
CA PHE A 9 15.95 -6.58 -5.33
C PHE A 9 16.52 -7.50 -4.24
N THR A 10 17.06 -6.92 -3.18
CA THR A 10 17.58 -7.68 -2.04
C THR A 10 16.48 -8.58 -1.43
N PRO A 11 16.84 -9.70 -0.76
CA PRO A 11 15.85 -10.55 -0.10
C PRO A 11 14.93 -9.78 0.86
N LEU A 12 15.46 -8.80 1.58
CA LEU A 12 14.69 -7.92 2.47
C LEU A 12 13.64 -7.09 1.71
N GLN A 13 14.03 -6.45 0.60
CA GLN A 13 13.12 -5.66 -0.22
C GLN A 13 11.99 -6.52 -0.80
N ARG A 14 12.31 -7.74 -1.23
CA ARG A 14 11.32 -8.71 -1.73
C ARG A 14 10.38 -9.16 -0.62
N ALA A 15 10.91 -9.53 0.55
CA ALA A 15 10.09 -9.92 1.70
C ALA A 15 9.11 -8.79 2.11
N LEU A 16 9.62 -7.56 2.28
CA LEU A 16 8.79 -6.39 2.57
C LEU A 16 7.75 -6.15 1.48
N HIS A 17 8.10 -6.34 0.21
CA HIS A 17 7.15 -6.21 -0.89
C HIS A 17 5.98 -7.16 -0.76
N TRP A 18 6.25 -8.46 -0.58
CA TRP A 18 5.22 -9.48 -0.58
C TRP A 18 4.39 -9.48 0.72
N ILE A 19 5.00 -9.18 1.87
CA ILE A 19 4.26 -8.94 3.12
C ILE A 19 3.29 -7.77 2.91
N MET A 20 3.76 -6.65 2.36
CA MET A 20 2.90 -5.50 2.07
C MET A 20 1.78 -5.86 1.09
N ALA A 21 2.07 -6.62 0.03
CA ALA A 21 1.07 -7.03 -0.94
C ALA A 21 -0.05 -7.86 -0.29
N VAL A 22 0.30 -8.82 0.57
CA VAL A 22 -0.68 -9.63 1.32
C VAL A 22 -1.50 -8.75 2.28
N CYS A 23 -0.85 -7.90 3.07
CA CYS A 23 -1.54 -7.02 4.01
C CYS A 23 -2.50 -6.04 3.30
N ILE A 24 -2.07 -5.42 2.20
CA ILE A 24 -2.87 -4.47 1.43
C ILE A 24 -4.04 -5.17 0.75
N LEU A 25 -3.82 -6.36 0.18
CA LEU A 25 -4.90 -7.13 -0.45
C LEU A 25 -5.94 -7.57 0.59
N ALA A 26 -5.52 -8.04 1.76
CA ALA A 26 -6.42 -8.31 2.87
C ALA A 26 -7.18 -7.05 3.31
N MET A 27 -6.49 -5.92 3.45
CA MET A 27 -7.09 -4.63 3.82
C MET A 27 -8.16 -4.19 2.83
N LEU A 28 -7.94 -4.40 1.53
CA LEU A 28 -8.92 -4.10 0.49
C LEU A 28 -10.21 -4.91 0.67
N PHE A 29 -10.10 -6.24 0.85
CA PHE A 29 -11.28 -7.09 1.05
C PHE A 29 -12.00 -6.76 2.36
N ILE A 30 -11.27 -6.46 3.44
CA ILE A 30 -11.84 -5.98 4.69
C ILE A 30 -12.60 -4.66 4.46
N GLY A 31 -12.00 -3.71 3.74
CA GLY A 31 -12.62 -2.42 3.42
C GLY A 31 -13.90 -2.57 2.58
N VAL A 32 -13.88 -3.44 1.57
CA VAL A 32 -15.09 -3.79 0.79
C VAL A 32 -16.15 -4.41 1.69
N GLY A 33 -15.77 -5.37 2.54
CA GLY A 33 -16.67 -5.98 3.51
C GLY A 33 -17.30 -4.94 4.44
N MET A 34 -16.53 -3.95 4.93
CA MET A 34 -17.05 -2.90 5.79
C MET A 34 -18.12 -2.04 5.12
N VAL A 35 -18.03 -1.78 3.81
CA VAL A 35 -19.05 -1.00 3.09
C VAL A 35 -20.24 -1.83 2.64
N SER A 36 -20.12 -3.16 2.61
CA SER A 36 -21.16 -4.08 2.14
C SER A 36 -21.85 -4.87 3.25
N THR A 37 -21.47 -4.69 4.52
CA THR A 37 -22.03 -5.42 5.67
C THR A 37 -22.64 -4.47 6.69
N VAL A 38 -23.55 -5.00 7.50
CA VAL A 38 -24.16 -4.31 8.64
C VAL A 38 -23.68 -4.92 9.96
N ARG A 39 -24.19 -4.44 11.10
CA ARG A 39 -23.91 -5.06 12.40
C ARG A 39 -24.45 -6.50 12.43
N PRO A 40 -23.76 -7.44 13.10
CA PRO A 40 -22.55 -7.26 13.93
C PRO A 40 -21.22 -7.30 13.15
N ASP A 41 -21.20 -7.90 11.96
CA ASP A 41 -19.97 -8.20 11.21
C ASP A 41 -19.13 -6.97 10.90
N TYR A 42 -19.79 -5.83 10.65
CA TYR A 42 -19.13 -4.53 10.47
C TYR A 42 -18.15 -4.19 11.62
N LEU A 43 -18.55 -4.45 12.88
CA LEU A 43 -17.71 -4.11 14.03
C LEU A 43 -16.46 -5.00 14.11
N SER A 44 -16.61 -6.28 13.76
CA SER A 44 -15.49 -7.22 13.68
C SER A 44 -14.51 -6.85 12.57
N LEU A 45 -15.00 -6.41 11.42
CA LEU A 45 -14.13 -5.94 10.34
C LEU A 45 -13.38 -4.66 10.74
N VAL A 46 -14.06 -3.71 11.38
CA VAL A 46 -13.47 -2.47 11.87
C VAL A 46 -12.38 -2.74 12.93
N SER A 47 -12.57 -3.73 13.82
CA SER A 47 -11.59 -4.06 14.85
C SER A 47 -10.30 -4.66 14.29
N ILE A 48 -10.36 -5.27 13.10
CA ILE A 48 -9.19 -5.78 12.37
C ILE A 48 -8.58 -4.69 11.46
N HIS A 49 -9.43 -3.90 10.80
CA HIS A 49 -9.03 -2.87 9.84
C HIS A 49 -8.10 -1.82 10.49
N LYS A 50 -8.47 -1.32 11.67
CA LYS A 50 -7.71 -0.28 12.39
C LYS A 50 -6.26 -0.69 12.71
N PRO A 51 -6.01 -1.79 13.45
CA PRO A 51 -4.65 -2.20 13.78
C PRO A 51 -3.86 -2.61 12.53
N LEU A 52 -4.48 -3.29 11.57
CA LEU A 52 -3.80 -3.63 10.31
C LEU A 52 -3.37 -2.38 9.53
N GLY A 53 -4.15 -1.31 9.57
CA GLY A 53 -3.80 -0.03 8.94
C GLY A 53 -2.54 0.59 9.54
N ILE A 54 -2.41 0.53 10.86
CA ILE A 54 -1.20 0.99 11.56
C ILE A 54 0.01 0.09 11.27
N VAL A 55 -0.19 -1.23 11.19
CA VAL A 55 0.86 -2.17 10.77
C VAL A 55 1.35 -1.84 9.35
N ILE A 56 0.43 -1.61 8.41
CA ILE A 56 0.77 -1.21 7.03
C ILE A 56 1.53 0.12 7.02
N LEU A 57 1.14 1.10 7.83
CA LEU A 57 1.86 2.37 7.94
C LEU A 57 3.31 2.16 8.38
N VAL A 58 3.54 1.39 9.44
CA VAL A 58 4.89 1.08 9.94
C VAL A 58 5.71 0.35 8.87
N LEU A 59 5.14 -0.68 8.24
CA LEU A 59 5.79 -1.42 7.17
C LEU A 59 6.10 -0.55 5.95
N ALA A 60 5.23 0.39 5.60
CA ALA A 60 5.44 1.35 4.51
C ALA A 60 6.62 2.28 4.81
N LEU A 61 6.74 2.77 6.04
CA LEU A 61 7.85 3.61 6.48
C LEU A 61 9.18 2.82 6.46
N ILE A 62 9.19 1.58 6.99
CA ILE A 62 10.37 0.70 6.92
C ILE A 62 10.76 0.47 5.46
N ARG A 63 9.79 0.13 4.61
CA ARG A 63 10.02 -0.09 3.18
C ARG A 63 10.57 1.15 2.48
N LEU A 64 10.08 2.34 2.82
CA LEU A 64 10.57 3.60 2.28
C LEU A 64 12.04 3.82 2.68
N VAL A 65 12.39 3.66 3.96
CA VAL A 65 13.78 3.77 4.43
C VAL A 65 14.69 2.77 3.73
N VAL A 66 14.25 1.51 3.58
CA VAL A 66 15.01 0.49 2.84
C VAL A 66 15.17 0.87 1.36
N ARG A 67 14.15 1.42 0.72
CA ARG A 67 14.22 1.88 -0.67
C ARG A 67 15.19 3.05 -0.84
N LEU A 68 15.21 3.99 0.10
CA LEU A 68 16.12 5.15 0.06
C LEU A 68 17.58 4.74 0.31
N THR A 69 17.82 3.75 1.17
CA THR A 69 19.17 3.29 1.53
C THR A 69 19.76 2.26 0.57
N ARG A 70 18.94 1.38 -0.02
CA ARG A 70 19.37 0.31 -0.93
C ARG A 70 19.16 0.63 -2.40
N GLY A 71 18.40 1.68 -2.72
CA GLY A 71 18.03 2.03 -4.09
C GLY A 71 17.09 1.01 -4.74
N ALA A 72 16.99 1.08 -6.06
CA ALA A 72 16.32 0.08 -6.88
C ALA A 72 17.24 -0.32 -8.04
N PRO A 73 17.16 -1.57 -8.49
CA PRO A 73 17.81 -1.99 -9.72
C PRO A 73 17.41 -1.11 -10.91
N PRO A 74 18.33 -0.90 -11.86
CA PRO A 74 18.02 -0.13 -13.06
C PRO A 74 16.92 -0.80 -13.87
N LEU A 75 16.01 0.00 -14.43
CA LEU A 75 15.01 -0.49 -15.38
C LEU A 75 15.70 -0.92 -16.69
N PRO A 76 15.13 -1.89 -17.43
CA PRO A 76 15.71 -2.34 -18.70
C PRO A 76 16.02 -1.17 -19.64
N ALA A 77 17.20 -1.18 -20.25
CA ALA A 77 17.62 -0.12 -21.16
C ALA A 77 16.63 0.04 -22.33
N SER A 78 16.13 -1.09 -22.84
CA SER A 78 15.13 -1.20 -23.91
C SER A 78 13.71 -0.75 -23.52
N MET A 79 13.45 -0.43 -22.26
CA MET A 79 12.13 0.04 -21.83
C MET A 79 11.89 1.49 -22.32
N PRO A 80 10.76 1.77 -22.99
CA PRO A 80 10.41 3.11 -23.45
C PRO A 80 10.35 4.13 -22.32
N ALA A 81 10.75 5.38 -22.58
CA ALA A 81 10.75 6.46 -21.59
C ALA A 81 9.38 6.68 -20.90
N PRO A 82 8.23 6.62 -21.60
CA PRO A 82 6.92 6.73 -20.95
C PRO A 82 6.66 5.61 -19.92
N MET A 83 7.11 4.37 -20.18
CA MET A 83 6.95 3.26 -19.24
C MET A 83 7.85 3.43 -18.02
N LYS A 84 9.08 3.94 -18.20
CA LYS A 84 9.99 4.29 -17.09
C LYS A 84 9.38 5.37 -16.20
N LEU A 85 8.79 6.41 -16.80
CA LEU A 85 8.10 7.46 -16.08
C LEU A 85 6.88 6.93 -15.33
N ALA A 86 6.04 6.10 -15.97
CA ALA A 86 4.89 5.47 -15.34
C ALA A 86 5.31 4.57 -14.15
N ALA A 87 6.40 3.82 -14.26
CA ALA A 87 6.96 3.04 -13.17
C ALA A 87 7.41 3.95 -12.01
N TYR A 88 8.05 5.09 -12.28
CA TYR A 88 8.42 6.03 -11.23
C TYR A 88 7.20 6.65 -10.54
N LEU A 89 6.26 7.20 -11.30
CA LEU A 89 5.07 7.88 -10.78
C LEU A 89 4.16 6.93 -10.00
N SER A 90 3.99 5.69 -10.47
CA SER A 90 3.22 4.69 -9.74
C SER A 90 3.84 4.37 -8.39
N HIS A 91 5.17 4.16 -8.30
CA HIS A 91 5.84 3.95 -7.01
C HIS A 91 5.69 5.14 -6.07
N LEU A 92 5.81 6.37 -6.58
CA LEU A 92 5.58 7.58 -5.78
C LEU A 92 4.15 7.62 -5.24
N ALA A 93 3.16 7.36 -6.10
CA ALA A 93 1.75 7.30 -5.72
C ALA A 93 1.49 6.19 -4.69
N PHE A 94 2.10 5.02 -4.83
CA PHE A 94 2.01 3.94 -3.84
C PHE A 94 2.53 4.39 -2.48
N TYR A 95 3.72 4.98 -2.40
CA TYR A 95 4.26 5.45 -1.11
C TYR A 95 3.38 6.53 -0.48
N ALA A 96 2.93 7.50 -1.28
CA ALA A 96 2.03 8.54 -0.80
C ALA A 96 0.74 7.95 -0.23
N LEU A 97 0.08 7.04 -0.97
CA LEU A 97 -1.22 6.47 -0.56
C LEU A 97 -1.09 5.47 0.60
N MET A 98 -0.05 4.64 0.64
CA MET A 98 0.20 3.70 1.75
C MET A 98 0.44 4.41 3.08
N ILE A 99 0.94 5.65 3.06
CA ILE A 99 1.17 6.46 4.25
C ILE A 99 -0.06 7.32 4.55
N ALA A 100 -0.62 8.00 3.55
CA ALA A 100 -1.74 8.91 3.72
C ALA A 100 -3.01 8.19 4.19
N LEU A 101 -3.35 7.02 3.64
CA LEU A 101 -4.59 6.32 4.00
C LEU A 101 -4.67 5.96 5.49
N PRO A 102 -3.68 5.29 6.10
CA PRO A 102 -3.69 5.03 7.54
C PRO A 102 -3.73 6.31 8.39
N LEU A 103 -3.00 7.37 8.00
CA LEU A 103 -3.02 8.64 8.71
C LEU A 103 -4.39 9.33 8.63
N LEU A 104 -5.04 9.30 7.46
CA LEU A 104 -6.41 9.78 7.29
C LEU A 104 -7.39 8.97 8.14
N GLY A 105 -7.23 7.64 8.21
CA GLY A 105 -8.06 6.78 9.05
C GLY A 105 -7.88 7.07 10.55
N TRP A 106 -6.65 7.27 11.00
CA TRP A 106 -6.36 7.65 12.39
C TRP A 106 -6.87 9.06 12.71
N GLY A 107 -6.68 10.01 11.80
CA GLY A 107 -7.21 11.37 11.93
C GLY A 107 -8.73 11.39 11.97
N MET A 108 -9.39 10.58 11.12
CA MET A 108 -10.84 10.42 11.09
C MET A 108 -11.35 9.93 12.45
N LEU A 109 -10.74 8.90 13.02
CA LEU A 109 -11.12 8.37 14.33
C LEU A 109 -10.83 9.39 15.46
N SER A 110 -9.72 10.12 15.37
CA SER A 110 -9.39 11.20 16.32
C SER A 110 -10.47 12.29 16.31
N ALA A 111 -10.91 12.71 15.13
CA ALA A 111 -11.94 13.74 14.97
C ALA A 111 -13.33 13.32 15.47
N ALA A 112 -13.55 12.03 15.72
CA ALA A 112 -14.79 11.46 16.26
C ALA A 112 -14.66 11.01 17.73
N ASP A 113 -13.57 11.38 18.43
CA ASP A 113 -13.22 10.90 19.78
C ASP A 113 -13.26 9.37 19.91
N TYR A 114 -12.94 8.67 18.82
CA TYR A 114 -12.92 7.21 18.82
C TYR A 114 -11.50 6.74 19.16
N PRO A 115 -11.30 6.04 20.30
CA PRO A 115 -9.97 5.60 20.69
C PRO A 115 -9.39 4.59 19.69
N VAL A 116 -8.15 4.82 19.28
CA VAL A 116 -7.40 3.89 18.44
C VAL A 116 -6.54 3.01 19.34
N VAL A 117 -6.95 1.75 19.48
CA VAL A 117 -6.22 0.74 20.26
C VAL A 117 -5.55 -0.25 19.31
N VAL A 118 -4.24 -0.40 19.43
CA VAL A 118 -3.43 -1.32 18.63
C VAL A 118 -2.64 -2.21 19.57
N PHE A 119 -2.89 -3.52 19.53
CA PHE A 119 -2.25 -4.50 20.43
C PHE A 119 -2.30 -4.12 21.92
N GLY A 120 -3.41 -3.53 22.38
CA GLY A 120 -3.60 -3.09 23.77
C GLY A 120 -3.04 -1.70 24.10
N VAL A 121 -2.34 -1.05 23.16
CA VAL A 121 -1.81 0.31 23.35
C VAL A 121 -2.80 1.34 22.79
N HIS A 122 -3.14 2.34 23.61
CA HIS A 122 -3.91 3.50 23.17
C HIS A 122 -3.00 4.48 22.44
N LEU A 123 -3.28 4.72 21.17
CA LEU A 123 -2.59 5.73 20.39
C LEU A 123 -3.20 7.11 20.66
N PRO A 124 -2.38 8.18 20.75
CA PRO A 124 -2.88 9.53 20.97
C PRO A 124 -3.72 10.00 19.78
N ALA A 125 -4.68 10.88 20.04
CA ALA A 125 -5.38 11.60 18.97
C ALA A 125 -4.37 12.47 18.21
N ILE A 126 -4.45 12.46 16.88
CA ILE A 126 -3.57 13.27 16.01
C ILE A 126 -4.27 14.52 15.45
N LEU A 127 -5.59 14.62 15.65
CA LEU A 127 -6.44 15.73 15.24
C LEU A 127 -7.48 16.00 16.33
N PRO A 128 -7.97 17.24 16.46
CA PRO A 128 -9.00 17.60 17.43
C PRO A 128 -10.37 17.04 17.04
N HIS A 129 -11.26 16.89 18.02
CA HIS A 129 -12.66 16.56 17.81
C HIS A 129 -13.33 17.57 16.87
N SER A 130 -13.97 17.08 15.80
CA SER A 130 -14.76 17.90 14.88
C SER A 130 -15.56 17.01 13.94
N ASN A 131 -16.90 17.09 14.00
CA ASN A 131 -17.80 16.34 13.11
C ASN A 131 -17.58 16.67 11.62
N SER A 132 -17.28 17.94 11.30
CA SER A 132 -16.99 18.36 9.92
C SER A 132 -15.67 17.79 9.43
N LEU A 133 -14.65 17.76 10.30
CA LEU A 133 -13.35 17.16 9.98
C LEU A 133 -13.46 15.64 9.81
N HIS A 134 -14.19 14.96 10.70
CA HIS A 134 -14.49 13.53 10.56
C HIS A 134 -15.14 13.24 9.20
N THR A 135 -16.15 14.03 8.81
CA THR A 135 -16.87 13.85 7.54
C THR A 135 -15.96 14.07 6.33
N LEU A 136 -15.11 15.09 6.38
CA LEU A 136 -14.11 15.35 5.34
C LEU A 136 -13.13 14.18 5.21
N LEU A 137 -12.56 13.73 6.33
CA LEU A 137 -11.57 12.66 6.36
C LEU A 137 -12.15 11.31 5.95
N TRP A 138 -13.40 11.03 6.33
CA TRP A 138 -14.11 9.83 5.90
C TRP A 138 -14.29 9.81 4.37
N ASN A 139 -14.75 10.93 3.79
CA ASN A 139 -14.89 11.04 2.33
C ASN A 139 -13.53 10.94 1.63
N ALA A 140 -12.50 11.62 2.15
CA ALA A 140 -11.15 11.57 1.60
C ALA A 140 -10.58 10.14 1.65
N HIS A 141 -10.70 9.46 2.79
CA HIS A 141 -10.21 8.10 2.97
C HIS A 141 -10.91 7.14 2.01
N ARG A 142 -12.24 7.20 1.87
CA ARG A 142 -12.99 6.38 0.92
C ARG A 142 -12.55 6.63 -0.53
N THR A 143 -12.48 7.89 -0.96
CA THR A 143 -12.10 8.25 -2.33
C THR A 143 -10.67 7.81 -2.64
N LEU A 144 -9.72 8.09 -1.75
CA LEU A 144 -8.33 7.69 -1.93
C LEU A 144 -8.14 6.17 -1.85
N ALA A 145 -8.96 5.45 -1.08
CA ALA A 145 -8.94 3.99 -1.07
C ALA A 145 -9.37 3.41 -2.44
N LEU A 146 -10.37 4.01 -3.09
CA LEU A 146 -10.77 3.64 -4.45
C LEU A 146 -9.67 3.95 -5.48
N CYS A 147 -9.03 5.12 -5.39
CA CYS A 147 -7.87 5.45 -6.22
C CYS A 147 -6.71 4.47 -6.00
N PHE A 148 -6.45 4.09 -4.75
CA PHE A 148 -5.42 3.13 -4.40
C PHE A 148 -5.72 1.74 -4.95
N PHE A 149 -6.98 1.31 -4.89
CA PHE A 149 -7.43 0.08 -5.52
C PHE A 149 -7.19 0.08 -7.04
N ALA A 150 -7.57 1.15 -7.73
CA ALA A 150 -7.32 1.29 -9.16
C ALA A 150 -5.81 1.24 -9.48
N LEU A 151 -4.97 1.88 -8.65
CA LEU A 151 -3.52 1.85 -8.80
C LEU A 151 -2.95 0.43 -8.61
N ILE A 152 -3.47 -0.35 -7.65
CA ILE A 152 -3.09 -1.76 -7.45
C ILE A 152 -3.42 -2.60 -8.69
N VAL A 153 -4.63 -2.43 -9.24
CA VAL A 153 -5.06 -3.15 -10.45
C VAL A 153 -4.15 -2.82 -11.63
N LEU A 154 -3.87 -1.53 -11.86
CA LEU A 154 -2.97 -1.09 -12.93
C LEU A 154 -1.54 -1.63 -12.73
N HIS A 155 -1.04 -1.61 -11.50
CA HIS A 155 0.28 -2.15 -11.16
C HIS A 155 0.36 -3.66 -11.42
N LEU A 156 -0.66 -4.42 -11.01
CA LEU A 156 -0.72 -5.85 -11.27
C LEU A 156 -0.78 -6.14 -12.77
N ALA A 157 -1.60 -5.40 -13.53
CA ALA A 157 -1.67 -5.52 -14.97
C ALA A 157 -0.31 -5.23 -15.64
N ALA A 158 0.40 -4.20 -15.20
CA ALA A 158 1.75 -3.89 -15.68
C ALA A 158 2.74 -5.00 -15.31
N ALA A 159 2.70 -5.53 -14.09
CA ALA A 159 3.56 -6.64 -13.66
C ALA A 159 3.33 -7.89 -14.53
N LEU A 160 2.07 -8.21 -14.85
CA LEU A 160 1.71 -9.32 -15.74
C LEU A 160 2.13 -9.05 -17.19
N LEU A 161 1.99 -7.82 -17.69
CA LEU A 161 2.49 -7.43 -19.01
C LEU A 161 4.01 -7.67 -19.10
N HIS A 162 4.75 -7.27 -18.08
CA HIS A 162 6.19 -7.50 -17.99
C HIS A 162 6.55 -8.98 -17.87
N ALA A 163 5.78 -9.76 -17.10
CA ALA A 163 6.03 -11.18 -16.90
C ALA A 163 5.71 -12.04 -18.14
N LEU A 164 4.57 -11.79 -18.78
CA LEU A 164 3.97 -12.69 -19.77
C LEU A 164 4.29 -12.28 -21.21
N VAL A 165 4.28 -10.97 -21.49
CA VAL A 165 4.43 -10.41 -22.84
C VAL A 165 5.84 -9.90 -23.08
N ARG A 166 6.32 -8.94 -22.28
CA ARG A 166 7.64 -8.31 -22.51
C ARG A 166 8.80 -9.20 -22.11
N ARG A 167 8.64 -10.00 -21.03
CA ARG A 167 9.66 -10.90 -20.49
C ARG A 167 11.00 -10.22 -20.29
N ASP A 168 10.98 -8.97 -19.83
CA ASP A 168 12.14 -8.08 -19.74
C ASP A 168 12.81 -8.08 -18.36
N GLY A 169 12.50 -9.05 -17.51
CA GLY A 169 13.14 -9.23 -16.20
C GLY A 169 12.55 -8.37 -15.08
N VAL A 170 11.66 -7.43 -15.38
CA VAL A 170 11.06 -6.52 -14.37
C VAL A 170 10.30 -7.28 -13.29
N PHE A 171 9.50 -8.27 -13.68
CA PHE A 171 8.78 -9.12 -12.72
C PHE A 171 9.74 -9.98 -11.90
N GLN A 172 10.73 -10.58 -12.56
CA GLN A 172 11.73 -11.47 -11.94
C GLN A 172 12.63 -10.75 -10.93
N ALA A 173 12.80 -9.43 -11.07
CA ALA A 173 13.50 -8.61 -10.09
C ALA A 173 12.79 -8.60 -8.71
N MET A 174 11.46 -8.80 -8.68
CA MET A 174 10.65 -8.78 -7.46
C MET A 174 10.02 -10.14 -7.10
N SER A 175 10.04 -11.13 -8.00
CA SER A 175 9.45 -12.46 -7.73
C SER A 175 10.01 -13.10 -6.45
N PRO A 176 9.25 -13.85 -5.63
CA PRO A 176 9.76 -14.49 -4.40
C PRO A 176 10.66 -15.70 -4.66
N TRP A 177 10.56 -16.30 -5.84
CA TRP A 177 11.31 -17.47 -6.28
C TRP A 177 12.20 -17.17 -7.50
N ARG A 178 13.06 -18.13 -7.84
CA ARG A 178 13.96 -18.04 -9.00
C ARG A 178 13.19 -18.05 -10.31
#